data_AF-A0A8D9AI95-F1
#
_entry.id   AF-A0A8D9AI95-F1
#
_cell.length_a   1.000
_cell.length_b   1.000
_cell.length_c   1.000
_cell.angle_alpha   90.00
_cell.angle_beta   90.00
_cell.angle_gamma   90.00
#
_symmetry.space_group_name_H-M   'P 1'
#
loop_
_entity.id
_entity.type
_entity.pdbx_description
1 polymer ?
#
loop_
_entity_poly.entity_id
_entity_poly.type
_entity_poly.pdbx_seq_one_letter_code
_entity_poly.pdbx_strand_id
1 'polypeptide(L)'
;MFMDNILLSLTRKVHLPDVEFWSNLGDWPLTQSVKYPMFSWCGSDDTYDILMPTYDITESSLENMGRVSLDMLSVQGNNQNKWDRKHSKAFWRGRDSNRDRLKLIDIGRDHPDLFNVSLTNFFFFKDEEDKYGPKQKHVSFFEFFDYKYQLNLDGTVAAYRFPYLLAGDSLVFKQDSPYYEHFYTQLQPWEHYVPVKKDLSDLVHRVKWALEHEDKAMDIVRNARAFTRDTLMPLDVVCYHAVLFNEWSKRIESEIRVRDGMELVPQKQSDIVNPCENSRVSS
;
A
#
# COMPACT_ATOMS: atom_id res chain seq x y z
N MET A 1 7.81 -4.73 -11.44
CA MET A 1 9.19 -4.98 -10.97
C MET A 1 9.11 -6.12 -9.97
N PHE A 2 9.89 -7.21 -10.10
CA PHE A 2 9.77 -8.35 -9.16
C PHE A 2 10.82 -8.23 -8.05
N MET A 3 11.55 -9.28 -7.72
CA MET A 3 12.52 -9.25 -6.61
C MET A 3 13.89 -8.69 -7.00
N ASP A 4 14.35 -8.97 -8.21
CA ASP A 4 15.73 -8.67 -8.62
C ASP A 4 16.09 -7.19 -8.50
N ASN A 5 15.25 -6.31 -9.05
CA ASN A 5 15.51 -4.87 -8.99
C ASN A 5 15.48 -4.33 -7.55
N ILE A 6 14.61 -4.88 -6.69
CA ILE A 6 14.53 -4.54 -5.28
C ILE A 6 15.85 -4.92 -4.59
N LEU A 7 16.27 -6.18 -4.73
CA LEU A 7 17.50 -6.70 -4.12
C LEU A 7 18.76 -6.00 -4.65
N LEU A 8 18.85 -5.79 -5.96
CA LEU A 8 19.95 -5.04 -6.58
C LEU A 8 20.00 -3.60 -6.04
N SER A 9 18.86 -2.94 -5.87
CA SER A 9 18.85 -1.61 -5.27
C SER A 9 19.20 -1.61 -3.79
N LEU A 10 18.72 -2.57 -3.01
CA LEU A 10 19.00 -2.66 -1.58
C LEU A 10 20.49 -2.93 -1.35
N THR A 11 21.09 -3.88 -2.06
CA THR A 11 22.53 -4.23 -1.94
C THR A 11 23.48 -3.10 -2.35
N ARG A 12 23.02 -2.09 -3.09
CA ARG A 12 23.79 -0.84 -3.34
C ARG A 12 23.71 0.18 -2.21
N LYS A 13 22.68 0.10 -1.38
CA LYS A 13 22.33 1.10 -0.34
C LYS A 13 22.66 0.63 1.06
N VAL A 14 22.58 -0.68 1.32
CA VAL A 14 22.81 -1.30 2.63
C VAL A 14 23.65 -2.56 2.48
N HIS A 15 24.43 -2.88 3.52
CA HIS A 15 25.13 -4.15 3.60
C HIS A 15 24.15 -5.23 4.06
N LEU A 16 23.96 -6.26 3.25
CA LEU A 16 23.11 -7.42 3.57
C LEU A 16 24.00 -8.65 3.81
N PRO A 17 23.63 -9.55 4.73
CA PRO A 17 24.31 -10.83 4.89
C PRO A 17 23.97 -11.76 3.73
N ASP A 18 24.76 -12.83 3.58
CA ASP A 18 24.39 -13.95 2.73
C ASP A 18 23.09 -14.57 3.26
N VAL A 19 22.10 -14.76 2.37
CA VAL A 19 20.80 -15.35 2.69
C VAL A 19 20.32 -16.26 1.56
N GLU A 20 19.59 -17.33 1.92
CA GLU A 20 18.79 -18.15 1.00
C GLU A 20 17.33 -18.05 1.48
N PHE A 21 16.39 -17.76 0.57
CA PHE A 21 14.96 -17.62 0.91
C PHE A 21 14.06 -17.87 -0.30
N TRP A 22 12.79 -18.15 -0.03
CA TRP A 22 11.74 -18.28 -1.05
C TRP A 22 10.89 -17.02 -1.05
N SER A 23 10.71 -16.40 -2.22
CA SER A 23 9.86 -15.22 -2.38
C SER A 23 8.64 -15.56 -3.24
N ASN A 24 7.47 -15.33 -2.68
CA ASN A 24 6.20 -15.42 -3.37
C ASN A 24 6.00 -14.16 -4.23
N LEU A 25 5.81 -14.36 -5.54
CA LEU A 25 5.55 -13.28 -6.49
C LEU A 25 4.04 -13.05 -6.75
N GLY A 26 3.18 -13.92 -6.21
CA GLY A 26 1.74 -13.81 -6.32
C GLY A 26 1.12 -12.92 -5.24
N ASP A 27 -0.14 -12.54 -5.44
CA ASP A 27 -0.88 -11.71 -4.48
C ASP A 27 -1.22 -12.48 -3.18
N TRP A 28 -1.59 -13.76 -3.31
CA TRP A 28 -2.10 -14.57 -2.20
C TRP A 28 -0.98 -15.08 -1.29
N PRO A 29 -1.11 -15.00 0.05
CA PRO A 29 -0.25 -15.73 0.96
C PRO A 29 -0.42 -17.25 0.77
N LEU A 30 0.64 -18.03 0.98
CA LEU A 30 0.68 -19.44 0.56
C LEU A 30 0.76 -20.44 1.72
N THR A 31 1.23 -20.01 2.90
CA THR A 31 1.62 -20.95 3.96
C THR A 31 0.52 -21.12 5.00
N GLN A 32 -0.36 -22.09 4.78
CA GLN A 32 -1.45 -22.42 5.73
C GLN A 32 -1.03 -23.57 6.66
N SER A 33 -1.34 -24.81 6.28
CA SER A 33 -1.15 -26.00 7.14
C SER A 33 0.30 -26.45 7.26
N VAL A 34 1.12 -26.24 6.23
CA VAL A 34 2.55 -26.58 6.24
C VAL A 34 3.39 -25.31 6.29
N LYS A 35 4.21 -25.19 7.34
CA LYS A 35 5.02 -24.02 7.60
C LYS A 35 6.34 -24.10 6.83
N TYR A 36 6.36 -23.48 5.66
CA TYR A 36 7.60 -23.16 4.94
C TYR A 36 7.94 -21.68 5.15
N PRO A 37 9.23 -21.29 5.15
CA PRO A 37 9.62 -19.88 5.25
C PRO A 37 9.40 -19.19 3.90
N MET A 38 8.14 -18.88 3.60
CA MET A 38 7.74 -18.15 2.40
C MET A 38 7.68 -16.66 2.71
N PHE A 39 8.41 -15.85 1.95
CA PHE A 39 8.34 -14.41 2.02
C PHE A 39 7.24 -13.91 1.09
N SER A 40 6.28 -13.15 1.61
CA SER A 40 5.12 -12.67 0.85
C SER A 40 4.86 -11.18 1.09
N TRP A 41 4.16 -10.57 0.13
CA TRP A 41 3.74 -9.16 0.19
C TRP A 41 2.58 -8.91 1.16
N CYS A 42 1.78 -9.94 1.40
CA CYS A 42 0.57 -9.90 2.20
C CYS A 42 0.46 -11.19 3.01
N GLY A 43 -0.08 -11.09 4.21
CA GLY A 43 -0.44 -12.21 5.07
C GLY A 43 -1.94 -12.24 5.31
N SER A 44 -2.38 -13.30 5.96
CA SER A 44 -3.77 -13.44 6.42
C SER A 44 -3.88 -14.16 7.75
N ASP A 45 -5.02 -14.04 8.43
CA ASP A 45 -5.28 -14.66 9.73
C ASP A 45 -5.04 -16.19 9.76
N ASP A 46 -5.07 -16.84 8.61
CA ASP A 46 -4.90 -18.28 8.40
C ASP A 46 -3.55 -18.66 7.78
N THR A 47 -2.61 -17.72 7.64
CA THR A 47 -1.30 -17.99 7.04
C THR A 47 -0.12 -17.59 7.93
N TYR A 48 1.05 -18.16 7.63
CA TYR A 48 2.29 -18.00 8.39
C TYR A 48 3.42 -17.38 7.56
N ASP A 49 3.06 -16.70 6.46
CA ASP A 49 4.03 -16.10 5.55
C ASP A 49 4.84 -15.00 6.26
N ILE A 50 6.14 -14.94 5.96
CA ILE A 50 7.04 -13.90 6.44
C ILE A 50 6.78 -12.64 5.62
N LEU A 51 6.30 -11.58 6.27
CA LEU A 51 5.91 -10.37 5.54
C LEU A 51 7.10 -9.51 5.14
N MET A 52 7.07 -9.08 3.89
CA MET A 52 7.90 -8.01 3.36
C MET A 52 7.03 -6.77 3.10
N PRO A 53 7.64 -5.57 3.07
CA PRO A 53 7.02 -4.42 2.44
C PRO A 53 6.61 -4.78 1.01
N THR A 54 5.40 -4.40 0.61
CA THR A 54 4.83 -4.77 -0.70
C THR A 54 5.74 -4.31 -1.84
N TYR A 55 5.66 -4.98 -2.99
CA TYR A 55 6.43 -4.56 -4.17
C TYR A 55 6.14 -3.09 -4.52
N ASP A 56 4.91 -2.63 -4.29
CA ASP A 56 4.44 -1.29 -4.64
C ASP A 56 5.12 -0.21 -3.78
N ILE A 57 5.03 -0.30 -2.44
CA ILE A 57 5.69 0.68 -1.56
C ILE A 57 7.21 0.55 -1.59
N THR A 58 7.73 -0.64 -1.88
CA THR A 58 9.17 -0.85 -2.06
C THR A 58 9.67 -0.18 -3.33
N GLU A 59 9.01 -0.38 -4.47
CA GLU A 59 9.36 0.28 -5.74
C GLU A 59 9.23 1.80 -5.59
N SER A 60 8.16 2.30 -4.95
CA SER A 60 8.00 3.73 -4.71
C SER A 60 9.11 4.32 -3.84
N SER A 61 9.54 3.58 -2.82
CA SER A 61 10.60 4.02 -1.91
C SER A 61 11.98 4.00 -2.56
N LEU A 62 12.24 3.05 -3.45
CA LEU A 62 13.56 2.88 -4.07
C LEU A 62 13.77 3.78 -5.28
N GLU A 63 12.72 4.03 -6.05
CA GLU A 63 12.78 4.77 -7.32
C GLU A 63 12.20 6.19 -7.22
N ASN A 64 11.21 6.42 -6.34
CA ASN A 64 10.49 7.70 -6.18
C ASN A 64 10.16 8.32 -7.55
N MET A 65 10.26 9.65 -7.68
CA MET A 65 10.07 10.42 -8.91
C MET A 65 11.01 10.04 -10.09
N GLY A 66 11.94 9.11 -9.91
CA GLY A 66 12.77 8.59 -11.00
C GLY A 66 12.00 7.68 -11.96
N ARG A 67 11.03 6.90 -11.47
CA ARG A 67 10.22 5.99 -12.29
C ARG A 67 8.73 5.94 -11.95
N VAL A 68 8.35 6.35 -10.74
CA VAL A 68 6.95 6.35 -10.31
C VAL A 68 6.55 7.74 -9.84
N SER A 69 5.32 8.15 -10.12
CA SER A 69 4.79 9.42 -9.63
C SER A 69 4.13 9.29 -8.26
N LEU A 70 3.66 8.09 -7.90
CA LEU A 70 3.04 7.81 -6.61
C LEU A 70 4.10 7.32 -5.62
N ASP A 71 4.41 8.15 -4.63
CA ASP A 71 5.30 7.83 -3.51
C ASP A 71 4.86 8.59 -2.25
N MET A 72 5.41 8.20 -1.10
CA MET A 72 5.04 8.73 0.21
C MET A 72 5.32 10.23 0.37
N LEU A 73 6.38 10.75 -0.24
CA LEU A 73 6.72 12.18 -0.20
C LEU A 73 5.77 12.97 -1.09
N SER A 74 5.56 12.49 -2.31
CA SER A 74 4.64 13.11 -3.27
C SER A 74 3.22 13.18 -2.73
N VAL A 75 2.73 12.13 -2.07
CA VAL A 75 1.37 12.11 -1.46
C VAL A 75 1.24 13.11 -0.32
N GLN A 76 2.27 13.26 0.52
CA GLN A 76 2.23 14.22 1.61
C GLN A 76 2.28 15.66 1.13
N GLY A 77 2.95 15.92 0.01
CA GLY A 77 3.14 17.25 -0.59
C GLY A 77 2.03 17.69 -1.55
N ASN A 78 1.39 16.78 -2.29
CA ASN A 78 0.44 17.12 -3.37
C ASN A 78 -1.02 17.23 -2.90
N ASN A 79 -1.25 17.78 -1.70
CA ASN A 79 -2.58 18.02 -1.16
C ASN A 79 -3.03 19.45 -1.47
N GLN A 80 -3.65 19.63 -2.64
CA GLN A 80 -4.00 20.95 -3.21
C GLN A 80 -5.06 21.69 -2.38
N ASN A 81 -6.04 20.95 -1.85
CA ASN A 81 -7.23 21.50 -1.22
C ASN A 81 -7.17 21.40 0.30
N LYS A 82 -7.41 22.54 0.99
CA LYS A 82 -7.65 22.55 2.44
C LYS A 82 -8.94 21.77 2.75
N TRP A 83 -9.01 21.17 3.95
CA TRP A 83 -10.14 20.36 4.42
C TRP A 83 -11.52 20.95 4.06
N ASP A 84 -11.76 22.22 4.39
CA ASP A 84 -13.06 22.88 4.18
C ASP A 84 -13.46 23.05 2.70
N ARG A 85 -12.50 22.91 1.78
CA ARG A 85 -12.75 22.98 0.33
C ARG A 85 -12.90 21.62 -0.32
N LYS A 86 -12.58 20.54 0.40
CA LYS A 86 -12.76 19.16 -0.09
C LYS A 86 -14.24 18.82 -0.16
N HIS A 87 -14.60 17.95 -1.11
CA HIS A 87 -15.93 17.40 -1.19
C HIS A 87 -16.24 16.53 0.04
N SER A 88 -17.34 16.82 0.73
CA SER A 88 -17.83 16.05 1.88
C SER A 88 -18.53 14.75 1.46
N LYS A 89 -17.88 13.94 0.63
CA LYS A 89 -18.34 12.62 0.18
C LYS A 89 -17.27 11.57 0.34
N ALA A 90 -17.67 10.35 0.66
CA ALA A 90 -16.83 9.16 0.61
C ALA A 90 -16.48 8.82 -0.83
N PHE A 91 -15.19 8.72 -1.12
CA PHE A 91 -14.65 8.53 -2.45
C PHE A 91 -13.94 7.20 -2.61
N TRP A 92 -14.16 6.58 -3.78
CA TRP A 92 -13.44 5.38 -4.18
C TRP A 92 -13.43 5.21 -5.70
N ARG A 93 -12.29 4.80 -6.25
CA ARG A 93 -12.15 4.30 -7.62
C ARG A 93 -11.30 3.03 -7.62
N GLY A 94 -11.73 2.00 -8.33
CA GLY A 94 -10.96 0.76 -8.42
C GLY A 94 -11.58 -0.29 -9.31
N ARG A 95 -10.94 -1.46 -9.37
CA ARG A 95 -11.41 -2.61 -10.15
C ARG A 95 -12.35 -3.48 -9.33
N ASP A 96 -13.12 -4.30 -10.02
CA ASP A 96 -14.08 -5.29 -9.53
C ASP A 96 -13.43 -6.53 -8.91
N SER A 97 -12.32 -6.40 -8.18
CA SER A 97 -11.52 -7.54 -7.73
C SER A 97 -12.14 -8.40 -6.62
N ASN A 98 -13.26 -7.98 -6.02
CA ASN A 98 -14.04 -8.79 -5.09
C ASN A 98 -15.52 -8.34 -5.06
N ARG A 99 -16.37 -9.14 -4.40
CA ARG A 99 -17.81 -8.89 -4.28
C ARG A 99 -18.13 -7.66 -3.42
N ASP A 100 -17.32 -7.35 -2.41
CA ASP A 100 -17.57 -6.19 -1.53
C ASP A 100 -17.44 -4.87 -2.29
N ARG A 101 -16.53 -4.79 -3.26
CA ARG A 101 -16.43 -3.64 -4.18
C ARG A 101 -17.64 -3.49 -5.10
N LEU A 102 -18.29 -4.59 -5.49
CA LEU A 102 -19.57 -4.52 -6.20
C LEU A 102 -20.69 -4.03 -5.28
N LYS A 103 -20.75 -4.55 -4.04
CA LYS A 103 -21.69 -4.07 -3.02
C LYS A 103 -21.52 -2.58 -2.71
N LEU A 104 -20.28 -2.08 -2.72
CA LEU A 104 -20.01 -0.65 -2.55
C LEU A 104 -20.69 0.20 -3.64
N ILE A 105 -20.81 -0.30 -4.87
CA ILE A 105 -21.50 0.43 -5.94
C ILE A 105 -23.00 0.53 -5.65
N ASP A 106 -23.62 -0.54 -5.15
CA ASP A 106 -25.03 -0.51 -4.74
C ASP A 106 -25.23 0.50 -3.60
N ILE A 107 -24.40 0.43 -2.54
CA ILE A 107 -24.43 1.39 -1.42
C ILE A 107 -24.27 2.84 -1.92
N GLY A 108 -23.36 3.07 -2.87
CA GLY A 108 -23.11 4.41 -3.41
C GLY A 108 -24.27 4.94 -4.25
N ARG A 109 -25.01 4.08 -4.95
CA ARG A 109 -26.21 4.46 -5.72
C ARG A 109 -27.41 4.74 -4.83
N ASP A 110 -27.53 4.03 -3.71
CA ASP A 110 -28.59 4.25 -2.73
C ASP A 110 -28.37 5.54 -1.91
N HIS A 111 -27.12 6.01 -1.83
CA HIS A 111 -26.71 7.19 -1.06
C HIS A 111 -25.81 8.14 -1.88
N PRO A 112 -26.28 8.68 -3.02
CA PRO A 112 -25.46 9.48 -3.93
C PRO A 112 -25.05 10.84 -3.35
N ASP A 113 -25.72 11.29 -2.30
CA ASP A 113 -25.36 12.48 -1.51
C ASP A 113 -24.13 12.23 -0.63
N LEU A 114 -23.91 11.00 -0.17
CA LEU A 114 -22.81 10.62 0.71
C LEU A 114 -21.60 10.04 -0.03
N PHE A 115 -21.81 9.40 -1.18
CA PHE A 115 -20.78 8.63 -1.87
C PHE A 115 -20.51 9.14 -3.28
N ASN A 116 -19.25 9.07 -3.67
CA ASN A 116 -18.80 9.15 -5.05
C ASN A 116 -17.88 7.96 -5.34
N VAL A 117 -18.48 6.83 -5.72
CA VAL A 117 -17.79 5.55 -5.90
C VAL A 117 -18.09 4.96 -7.27
N SER A 118 -17.07 4.40 -7.94
CA SER A 118 -17.26 3.79 -9.26
C SER A 118 -16.17 2.77 -9.58
N LEU A 119 -16.52 1.78 -10.40
CA LEU A 119 -15.56 0.83 -10.94
C LEU A 119 -14.85 1.43 -12.15
N THR A 120 -13.54 1.19 -12.27
CA THR A 120 -12.73 1.67 -13.40
C THR A 120 -12.56 0.63 -14.49
N ASN A 121 -12.73 -0.64 -14.15
CA ASN A 121 -12.65 -1.76 -15.09
C ASN A 121 -13.37 -2.99 -14.54
N PHE A 122 -13.87 -3.84 -15.44
CA PHE A 122 -14.44 -5.15 -15.15
C PHE A 122 -13.52 -6.24 -15.67
N PHE A 123 -12.79 -6.90 -14.76
CA PHE A 123 -11.87 -7.98 -15.10
C PHE A 123 -12.31 -9.32 -14.50
N PHE A 124 -12.83 -9.31 -13.27
CA PHE A 124 -13.20 -10.50 -12.52
C PHE A 124 -14.69 -10.86 -12.65
N PHE A 125 -15.54 -9.85 -12.86
CA PHE A 125 -17.00 -9.96 -13.00
C PHE A 125 -17.47 -9.28 -14.31
N LYS A 126 -16.86 -9.66 -15.43
CA LYS A 126 -17.12 -9.07 -16.77
C LYS A 126 -18.61 -9.09 -17.14
N ASP A 127 -19.30 -10.17 -16.80
CA ASP A 127 -20.71 -10.37 -17.14
C ASP A 127 -21.66 -9.53 -16.27
N GLU A 128 -21.15 -8.78 -15.29
CA GLU A 128 -21.94 -7.94 -14.38
C GLU A 128 -21.75 -6.43 -14.65
N GLU A 129 -21.10 -6.04 -15.76
CA GLU A 129 -20.93 -4.64 -16.15
C GLU A 129 -22.28 -3.93 -16.35
N ASP A 130 -23.28 -4.59 -16.92
CA ASP A 130 -24.63 -4.02 -17.08
C ASP A 130 -25.28 -3.68 -15.74
N LYS A 131 -24.95 -4.44 -14.68
CA LYS A 131 -25.48 -4.22 -13.34
C LYS A 131 -24.70 -3.17 -12.57
N TYR A 132 -23.36 -3.24 -12.58
CA TYR A 132 -22.51 -2.43 -11.70
C TYR A 132 -21.79 -1.27 -12.41
N GLY A 133 -21.94 -1.17 -13.72
CA GLY A 133 -21.37 -0.09 -14.52
C GLY A 133 -22.20 1.20 -14.49
N PRO A 134 -21.92 2.14 -15.40
CA PRO A 134 -20.83 2.11 -16.36
C PRO A 134 -19.46 2.26 -15.68
N LYS A 135 -18.41 1.74 -16.30
CA LYS A 135 -17.03 2.01 -15.86
C LYS A 135 -16.70 3.50 -15.99
N GLN A 136 -15.96 4.01 -15.02
CA GLN A 136 -15.43 5.37 -15.01
C GLN A 136 -13.95 5.40 -15.36
N LYS A 137 -13.46 6.54 -15.85
CA LYS A 137 -12.03 6.72 -16.11
C LYS A 137 -11.22 6.61 -14.82
N HIS A 138 -9.96 6.24 -14.98
CA HIS A 138 -9.01 6.34 -13.89
C HIS A 138 -8.89 7.80 -13.45
N VAL A 139 -8.76 8.01 -12.14
CA VAL A 139 -8.58 9.31 -11.49
C VAL A 139 -7.18 9.31 -10.91
N SER A 140 -6.45 10.42 -11.05
CA SER A 140 -5.11 10.52 -10.47
C SER A 140 -5.19 10.27 -8.98
N PHE A 141 -4.25 9.52 -8.41
CA PHE A 141 -4.29 9.23 -6.98
C PHE A 141 -4.23 10.51 -6.13
N PHE A 142 -3.59 11.58 -6.61
CA PHE A 142 -3.58 12.88 -5.94
C PHE A 142 -4.95 13.55 -5.89
N GLU A 143 -5.79 13.34 -6.90
CA GLU A 143 -7.17 13.88 -6.95
C GLU A 143 -8.12 13.12 -6.03
N PHE A 144 -7.72 11.96 -5.48
CA PHE A 144 -8.52 11.30 -4.43
C PHE A 144 -8.68 12.25 -3.25
N PHE A 145 -7.62 13.00 -2.92
CA PHE A 145 -7.59 13.93 -1.79
C PHE A 145 -8.40 15.22 -2.00
N ASP A 146 -9.12 15.35 -3.12
CA ASP A 146 -10.18 16.36 -3.26
C ASP A 146 -11.44 16.01 -2.46
N TYR A 147 -11.51 14.81 -1.87
CA TYR A 147 -12.61 14.31 -1.05
C TYR A 147 -12.16 14.10 0.38
N LYS A 148 -12.98 14.53 1.36
CA LYS A 148 -12.66 14.41 2.79
C LYS A 148 -12.49 12.96 3.26
N TYR A 149 -13.11 12.02 2.57
CA TYR A 149 -13.36 10.66 3.05
C TYR A 149 -12.92 9.64 2.00
N GLN A 150 -11.94 8.80 2.32
CA GLN A 150 -11.40 7.77 1.45
C GLN A 150 -11.80 6.39 1.91
N LEU A 151 -12.18 5.52 0.97
CA LEU A 151 -12.49 4.13 1.29
C LEU A 151 -11.32 3.21 0.93
N ASN A 152 -10.87 2.42 1.90
CA ASN A 152 -9.88 1.36 1.69
C ASN A 152 -10.55 -0.01 1.83
N LEU A 153 -10.93 -0.57 0.67
CA LEU A 153 -11.49 -1.91 0.55
C LEU A 153 -10.47 -2.84 -0.07
N ASP A 154 -10.42 -4.07 0.43
CA ASP A 154 -9.56 -5.12 -0.11
C ASP A 154 -9.80 -5.34 -1.60
N GLY A 155 -8.78 -5.83 -2.27
CA GLY A 155 -8.89 -6.32 -3.63
C GLY A 155 -8.98 -7.84 -3.65
N THR A 156 -8.06 -8.45 -4.38
CA THR A 156 -7.74 -9.88 -4.25
C THR A 156 -7.25 -10.17 -2.83
N VAL A 157 -6.35 -9.31 -2.31
CA VAL A 157 -5.81 -9.32 -0.95
C VAL A 157 -5.86 -7.90 -0.36
N ALA A 158 -5.08 -7.62 0.68
CA ALA A 158 -4.92 -6.27 1.25
C ALA A 158 -4.68 -5.22 0.16
N ALA A 159 -5.32 -4.06 0.29
CA ALA A 159 -5.23 -3.02 -0.71
C ALA A 159 -3.95 -2.17 -0.54
N TYR A 160 -2.96 -2.37 -1.41
CA TYR A 160 -1.65 -1.68 -1.36
C TYR A 160 -1.71 -0.16 -1.54
N ARG A 161 -2.90 0.41 -1.78
CA ARG A 161 -3.10 1.86 -1.73
C ARG A 161 -3.17 2.42 -0.31
N PHE A 162 -3.43 1.57 0.68
CA PHE A 162 -3.65 1.99 2.06
C PHE A 162 -2.54 2.84 2.67
N PRO A 163 -1.23 2.52 2.53
CA PRO A 163 -0.18 3.39 3.06
C PRO A 163 -0.25 4.81 2.49
N TYR A 164 -0.55 4.97 1.20
CA TYR A 164 -0.70 6.29 0.58
C TYR A 164 -2.00 6.98 0.99
N LEU A 165 -3.10 6.26 1.20
CA LEU A 165 -4.33 6.87 1.74
C LEU A 165 -4.09 7.44 3.14
N LEU A 166 -3.36 6.73 4.00
CA LEU A 166 -2.98 7.20 5.34
C LEU A 166 -2.04 8.41 5.28
N ALA A 167 -1.13 8.44 4.28
CA ALA A 167 -0.19 9.53 4.09
C ALA A 167 -0.85 10.80 3.53
N GLY A 168 -2.02 10.67 2.92
CA GLY A 168 -2.84 11.78 2.43
C GLY A 168 -3.43 12.63 3.55
N ASP A 169 -4.23 13.63 3.21
CA ASP A 169 -4.87 14.55 4.16
C ASP A 169 -6.40 14.36 4.25
N SER A 170 -6.84 13.12 4.05
CA SER A 170 -8.25 12.71 4.04
C SER A 170 -8.47 11.55 5.02
N LEU A 171 -9.66 11.48 5.62
CA LEU A 171 -10.00 10.43 6.58
C LEU A 171 -10.16 9.10 5.86
N VAL A 172 -9.49 8.06 6.34
CA VAL A 172 -9.58 6.73 5.75
C VAL A 172 -10.57 5.86 6.53
N PHE A 173 -11.54 5.31 5.80
CA PHE A 173 -12.37 4.20 6.26
C PHE A 173 -11.75 2.90 5.79
N LYS A 174 -11.33 2.03 6.72
CA LYS A 174 -10.75 0.74 6.37
C LYS A 174 -11.71 -0.40 6.67
N GLN A 175 -11.97 -1.20 5.64
CA GLN A 175 -12.70 -2.45 5.76
C GLN A 175 -11.93 -3.42 6.67
N ASP A 176 -12.67 -4.06 7.58
CA ASP A 176 -12.22 -5.19 8.36
C ASP A 176 -11.92 -6.35 7.42
N SER A 177 -10.73 -6.93 7.59
CA SER A 177 -10.08 -7.75 6.57
C SER A 177 -9.25 -8.81 7.25
N PRO A 178 -9.28 -10.07 6.76
CA PRO A 178 -8.34 -11.07 7.21
C PRO A 178 -6.94 -10.82 6.65
N TYR A 179 -6.77 -9.93 5.66
CA TYR A 179 -5.50 -9.65 5.00
C TYR A 179 -4.79 -8.47 5.64
N TYR A 180 -3.48 -8.60 5.78
CA TYR A 180 -2.64 -7.55 6.36
C TYR A 180 -1.31 -7.39 5.65
N GLU A 181 -0.80 -6.16 5.68
CA GLU A 181 0.56 -5.80 5.25
C GLU A 181 1.47 -5.67 6.48
N HIS A 182 2.78 -5.60 6.23
CA HIS A 182 3.85 -5.57 7.25
C HIS A 182 3.69 -4.53 8.38
N PHE A 183 2.94 -3.45 8.16
CA PHE A 183 2.75 -2.36 9.13
C PHE A 183 1.40 -2.37 9.86
N TYR A 184 0.45 -3.22 9.47
CA TYR A 184 -0.94 -3.14 9.95
C TYR A 184 -1.06 -3.36 11.45
N THR A 185 -0.19 -4.19 12.03
CA THR A 185 -0.18 -4.49 13.48
C THR A 185 0.16 -3.28 14.35
N GLN A 186 0.76 -2.25 13.78
CA GLN A 186 1.08 -1.00 14.47
C GLN A 186 -0.05 0.03 14.39
N LEU A 187 -1.08 -0.22 13.56
CA LEU A 187 -2.21 0.70 13.42
C LEU A 187 -3.30 0.42 14.44
N GLN A 188 -3.83 1.49 15.05
CA GLN A 188 -4.96 1.44 15.95
C GLN A 188 -6.25 1.96 15.28
N PRO A 189 -7.35 1.19 15.29
CA PRO A 189 -8.67 1.68 14.87
C PRO A 189 -9.09 2.87 15.73
N TRP A 190 -9.79 3.84 15.13
CA TRP A 190 -10.20 5.12 15.73
C TRP A 190 -9.06 6.09 16.12
N GLU A 191 -7.81 5.67 15.95
CA GLU A 191 -6.65 6.56 16.08
C GLU A 191 -6.06 6.90 14.71
N HIS A 192 -5.84 5.90 13.85
CA HIS A 192 -5.24 6.09 12.53
C HIS A 192 -6.24 5.95 11.37
N TYR A 193 -7.39 5.32 11.60
CA TYR A 193 -8.43 5.12 10.59
C TYR A 193 -9.78 4.82 11.24
N VAL A 194 -10.88 4.93 10.49
CA VAL A 194 -12.20 4.50 10.94
C VAL A 194 -12.47 3.06 10.47
N PRO A 195 -12.67 2.09 11.37
CA PRO A 195 -12.98 0.72 10.97
C PRO A 195 -14.39 0.60 10.42
N VAL A 196 -14.54 -0.20 9.36
CA VAL A 196 -15.81 -0.58 8.73
C VAL A 196 -15.90 -2.09 8.74
N LYS A 197 -17.08 -2.66 9.01
CA LYS A 197 -17.27 -4.11 8.99
C LYS A 197 -16.92 -4.71 7.64
N LYS A 198 -16.48 -5.98 7.66
CA LYS A 198 -16.12 -6.75 6.46
C LYS A 198 -17.20 -6.72 5.39
N ASP A 199 -18.47 -6.82 5.78
CA ASP A 199 -19.61 -6.81 4.86
C ASP A 199 -20.11 -5.41 4.49
N LEU A 200 -19.43 -4.33 4.90
CA LEU A 200 -19.82 -2.93 4.70
C LEU A 200 -21.17 -2.52 5.32
N SER A 201 -21.76 -3.35 6.19
CA SER A 201 -23.11 -3.10 6.74
C SER A 201 -23.20 -1.83 7.59
N ASP A 202 -22.09 -1.36 8.17
CA ASP A 202 -22.05 -0.12 8.94
C ASP A 202 -21.44 1.07 8.17
N LEU A 203 -21.06 0.90 6.89
CA LEU A 203 -20.35 1.92 6.11
C LEU A 203 -21.09 3.26 6.07
N VAL A 204 -22.39 3.25 5.76
CA VAL A 204 -23.22 4.46 5.69
C VAL A 204 -23.26 5.19 7.04
N HIS A 205 -23.38 4.43 8.13
CA HIS A 205 -23.37 4.99 9.48
C HIS A 205 -22.00 5.60 9.82
N ARG A 206 -20.89 4.95 9.42
CA ARG A 206 -19.53 5.49 9.63
C ARG A 206 -19.28 6.78 8.87
N VAL A 207 -19.76 6.89 7.63
CA VAL A 207 -19.64 8.12 6.85
C VAL A 207 -20.47 9.25 7.46
N LYS A 208 -21.71 8.98 7.91
CA LYS A 208 -22.53 9.96 8.64
C LYS A 208 -21.88 10.43 9.93
N TRP A 209 -21.30 9.50 10.71
CA TRP A 209 -20.55 9.84 11.91
C TRP A 209 -19.41 10.83 11.61
N ALA A 210 -18.65 10.62 10.53
CA ALA A 210 -17.54 11.51 10.18
C ALA A 210 -18.00 12.90 9.74
N LEU A 211 -19.15 13.00 9.06
CA LEU A 211 -19.78 14.29 8.70
C LEU A 211 -20.23 15.07 9.94
N GLU A 212 -20.68 14.37 10.98
CA GLU A 212 -21.15 14.98 12.23
C GLU A 212 -20.00 15.31 13.21
N HIS A 213 -18.81 14.74 13.00
CA HIS A 213 -17.66 14.84 13.91
C HIS A 213 -16.38 15.19 13.14
N GLU A 214 -16.41 16.28 12.37
CA GLU A 214 -15.27 16.67 11.51
C GLU A 214 -13.99 16.96 12.31
N ASP A 215 -14.11 17.46 13.54
CA ASP A 215 -12.99 17.68 14.46
C ASP A 215 -12.25 16.37 14.78
N LYS A 216 -12.98 15.34 15.19
CA LYS A 216 -12.43 14.01 15.47
C LYS A 216 -11.89 13.35 14.22
N ALA A 217 -12.57 13.52 13.08
CA ALA A 217 -12.08 13.03 11.80
C ALA A 217 -10.71 13.64 11.46
N MET A 218 -10.53 14.95 11.65
CA MET A 218 -9.24 15.61 11.43
C MET A 218 -8.14 15.14 12.39
N ASP A 219 -8.47 14.84 13.65
CA ASP A 219 -7.50 14.27 14.58
C ASP A 219 -7.01 12.89 14.13
N ILE A 220 -7.92 12.02 13.67
CA ILE A 220 -7.55 10.72 13.08
C ILE A 220 -6.65 10.90 11.86
N VAL A 221 -6.95 11.87 10.98
CA VAL A 221 -6.11 12.18 9.81
C VAL A 221 -4.71 12.63 10.23
N ARG A 222 -4.59 13.49 11.25
CA ARG A 222 -3.29 13.96 11.75
C ARG A 222 -2.46 12.81 12.30
N ASN A 223 -3.08 11.92 13.08
CA ASN A 223 -2.43 10.75 13.65
C ASN A 223 -1.99 9.77 12.56
N ALA A 224 -2.85 9.49 11.58
CA ALA A 224 -2.51 8.65 10.42
C ALA A 224 -1.28 9.18 9.67
N ARG A 225 -1.27 10.49 9.39
CA ARG A 225 -0.13 11.14 8.72
C ARG A 225 1.13 11.10 9.56
N ALA A 226 1.02 11.29 10.88
CA ALA A 226 2.16 11.17 11.79
C ALA A 226 2.74 9.76 11.76
N PHE A 227 1.88 8.75 11.94
CA PHE A 227 2.27 7.35 11.82
C PHE A 227 3.03 7.07 10.51
N THR A 228 2.52 7.51 9.36
CA THR A 228 3.18 7.27 8.06
C THR A 228 4.55 7.96 7.94
N ARG A 229 4.72 9.16 8.50
CA ARG A 229 6.02 9.86 8.53
C ARG A 229 7.04 9.16 9.41
N ASP A 230 6.58 8.50 10.45
CA ASP A 230 7.44 7.92 11.48
C ASP A 230 7.76 6.44 11.18
N THR A 231 7.02 5.79 10.27
CA THR A 231 7.11 4.32 10.08
C THR A 231 7.11 3.83 8.63
N LEU A 232 6.73 4.65 7.65
CA LEU A 232 6.52 4.23 6.26
C LEU A 232 7.24 5.10 5.24
N MET A 233 8.22 5.92 5.65
CA MET A 233 9.02 6.69 4.72
C MET A 233 10.02 5.79 3.99
N PRO A 234 10.62 6.24 2.88
CA PRO A 234 11.55 5.40 2.10
C PRO A 234 12.69 4.79 2.93
N LEU A 235 13.18 5.51 3.93
CA LEU A 235 14.19 4.98 4.86
C LEU A 235 13.63 3.81 5.68
N ASP A 236 12.42 3.90 6.21
CA ASP A 236 11.79 2.86 7.02
C ASP A 236 11.57 1.58 6.22
N VAL A 237 11.15 1.71 4.95
CA VAL A 237 10.97 0.58 4.04
C VAL A 237 12.31 -0.12 3.76
N VAL A 238 13.38 0.65 3.51
CA VAL A 238 14.73 0.09 3.32
C VAL A 238 15.25 -0.57 4.60
N CYS A 239 15.06 0.07 5.75
CA CYS A 239 15.45 -0.45 7.05
C CYS A 239 14.71 -1.74 7.39
N TYR A 240 13.41 -1.82 7.09
CA TYR A 240 12.63 -3.03 7.30
C TYR A 240 13.22 -4.20 6.51
N HIS A 241 13.51 -4.02 5.22
CA HIS A 241 14.17 -5.06 4.42
C HIS A 241 15.54 -5.46 4.98
N ALA A 242 16.36 -4.49 5.39
CA ALA A 242 17.68 -4.76 5.95
C ALA A 242 17.60 -5.57 7.26
N VAL A 243 16.71 -5.16 8.18
CA VAL A 243 16.46 -5.86 9.44
C VAL A 243 15.89 -7.25 9.17
N LEU A 244 14.92 -7.36 8.26
CA LEU A 244 14.29 -8.63 7.90
C LEU A 244 15.32 -9.65 7.40
N PHE A 245 16.18 -9.28 6.44
CA PHE A 245 17.20 -10.19 5.94
C PHE A 245 18.28 -10.51 6.98
N ASN A 246 18.64 -9.55 7.83
CA ASN A 246 19.58 -9.78 8.92
C ASN A 246 19.01 -10.69 10.03
N GLU A 247 17.71 -10.59 10.32
CA GLU A 247 17.05 -11.51 11.24
C GLU A 247 16.86 -12.89 10.60
N TRP A 248 16.60 -12.94 9.30
CA TRP A 248 16.48 -14.20 8.57
C TRP A 248 17.80 -14.96 8.50
N SER A 249 18.92 -14.30 8.22
CA SER A 249 20.23 -14.96 8.13
C SER A 249 20.62 -15.71 9.41
N LYS A 250 20.24 -15.19 10.58
CA LYS A 250 20.46 -15.83 11.89
C LYS A 250 19.68 -17.13 12.10
N ARG A 251 18.67 -17.39 11.26
CA ARG A 251 17.78 -18.57 11.34
C ARG A 251 18.15 -19.65 10.32
N ILE A 252 19.08 -19.37 9.41
CA ILE A 252 19.56 -20.33 8.43
C ILE A 252 20.61 -21.23 9.10
N GLU A 253 20.31 -22.51 9.21
CA GLU A 253 21.23 -23.51 9.80
C GLU A 253 22.16 -24.14 8.76
N SER A 254 21.73 -24.20 7.49
CA SER A 254 22.50 -24.78 6.39
C SER A 254 23.53 -23.81 5.83
N GLU A 255 24.63 -24.35 5.30
CA GLU A 255 25.60 -23.53 4.57
C GLU A 255 24.98 -22.98 3.28
N ILE A 256 25.11 -21.66 3.09
CA ILE A 256 24.58 -20.97 1.91
C ILE A 256 25.55 -21.17 0.75
N ARG A 257 25.07 -21.81 -0.31
CA ARG A 257 25.83 -22.05 -1.54
C ARG A 257 24.95 -21.81 -2.76
N VAL A 258 25.53 -21.26 -3.82
CA VAL A 258 24.87 -21.15 -5.11
C VAL A 258 24.65 -22.56 -5.67
N ARG A 259 23.39 -22.93 -5.92
CA ARG A 259 23.01 -24.27 -6.40
C ARG A 259 23.06 -24.34 -7.92
N ASP A 260 23.23 -25.56 -8.44
CA ASP A 260 23.14 -25.82 -9.88
C ASP A 260 21.81 -25.33 -10.45
N GLY A 261 21.87 -24.59 -11.56
CA GLY A 261 20.70 -24.01 -12.22
C GLY A 261 20.32 -22.60 -11.75
N MET A 262 21.02 -22.03 -10.76
CA MET A 262 20.86 -20.61 -10.40
C MET A 262 21.60 -19.70 -11.38
N GLU A 263 21.00 -18.57 -11.71
CA GLU A 263 21.59 -17.53 -12.57
C GLU A 263 22.05 -16.34 -11.72
N LEU A 264 23.27 -15.85 -12.00
CA LEU A 264 23.76 -14.62 -11.37
C LEU A 264 23.04 -13.43 -11.98
N VAL A 265 22.37 -12.63 -11.15
CA VAL A 265 21.82 -11.33 -11.54
C VAL A 265 22.85 -10.24 -11.25
N PRO A 266 23.52 -9.64 -12.26
CA PRO A 266 24.59 -8.68 -12.02
C PRO A 266 24.03 -7.29 -11.64
N GLN A 267 24.80 -6.56 -10.83
CA GLN A 267 24.60 -5.12 -10.68
C GLN A 267 24.76 -4.43 -12.03
N LYS A 268 23.82 -3.54 -12.38
CA LYS A 268 23.98 -2.69 -13.56
C LYS A 268 25.16 -1.75 -13.31
N GLN A 269 26.15 -1.73 -14.21
CA GLN A 269 27.19 -0.70 -14.18
C GLN A 269 26.52 0.67 -14.33
N SER A 270 26.84 1.60 -13.42
CA SER A 270 26.34 2.97 -13.52
C SER A 270 27.20 3.75 -14.51
N ASP A 271 26.65 4.18 -15.63
CA ASP A 271 27.28 5.18 -16.52
C ASP A 271 27.27 6.61 -15.91
N ILE A 272 27.14 6.73 -14.59
CA ILE A 272 26.95 8.02 -13.92
C ILE A 272 28.31 8.61 -13.57
N VAL A 273 28.78 9.53 -14.42
CA VAL A 273 29.75 10.56 -14.06
C VAL A 273 29.17 11.36 -12.90
N ASN A 274 29.84 11.36 -11.74
CA ASN A 274 29.42 12.04 -10.52
C ASN A 274 29.37 13.57 -10.77
N PRO A 275 28.20 14.21 -10.96
CA PRO A 275 28.15 15.64 -11.30
C PRO A 275 28.53 16.51 -10.10
N CYS A 276 28.41 15.96 -8.88
CA CYS A 276 28.67 16.65 -7.62
C CYS A 276 30.16 16.74 -7.25
N GLU A 277 31.05 16.03 -7.96
CA GLU A 277 32.49 16.20 -7.79
C GLU A 277 33.02 17.46 -8.49
N ASN A 278 32.28 17.98 -9.48
CA ASN A 278 32.70 19.13 -10.30
C ASN A 278 32.27 20.50 -9.74
N SER A 279 31.60 20.55 -8.59
CA SER A 279 31.20 21.81 -7.95
C SER A 279 31.96 22.11 -6.66
N ARG A 280 33.27 21.85 -6.62
CA ARG A 280 34.16 22.61 -5.73
C ARG A 280 34.27 24.02 -6.30
N VAL A 281 33.34 24.87 -5.90
CA VAL A 281 33.42 26.32 -6.12
C VAL A 281 34.72 26.79 -5.49
N SER A 282 35.67 27.19 -6.33
CA SER A 282 36.86 27.92 -5.92
C SER A 282 36.41 29.21 -5.21
N SER A 283 36.76 29.32 -3.94
CA SER A 283 36.65 30.51 -3.09
C SER A 283 37.29 31.74 -3.71
#